data_AF-A0A521Z628-F1
#
_entry.id   AF-A0A521Z628-F1
#
_cell.length_a   1.000
_cell.length_b   1.000
_cell.length_c   1.000
_cell.angle_alpha   90.00
_cell.angle_beta   90.00
_cell.angle_gamma   90.00
#
_symmetry.space_group_name_H-M   'P 1'
#
loop_
_entity.id
_entity.type
_entity.pdbx_description
1 polymer ?
#
loop_
_entity_poly.entity_id
_entity_poly.type
_entity_poly.pdbx_seq_one_letter_code
_entity_poly.pdbx_strand_id
1 'polypeptide(L)'
;MTSFITDLLSADASTRAAMPPPISREMFPPPLPSFLESSGVVSADPLGRRSVMLRPGDWLFGRGDLRVTAMLGASVALVMWIPRYRLGAVCCYAHPQRPAGVYGLEGGSGLYADDAVRWLGERLLRSACDWSDVSLSLVGGAHQQDGCAGERNLRWAQSWASSLQIEPHQQEVGGRDLRKLSFQLVDGSLTITHGGRLGSAEM
;
A
#
# COMPACT_ATOMS: atom_id res chain seq x y z
N MET A 1 6.29 -14.61 -17.24
CA MET A 1 6.37 -13.82 -15.99
C MET A 1 7.61 -12.92 -15.91
N THR A 2 8.57 -13.03 -16.83
CA THR A 2 9.87 -12.32 -16.75
C THR A 2 9.92 -10.96 -17.45
N SER A 3 8.98 -10.64 -18.35
CA SER A 3 9.11 -9.47 -19.24
C SER A 3 8.76 -8.12 -18.59
N PHE A 4 7.82 -8.07 -17.64
CA PHE A 4 7.36 -6.79 -17.07
C PHE A 4 8.24 -6.26 -15.93
N ILE A 5 8.94 -7.14 -15.21
CA ILE A 5 9.88 -6.74 -14.15
C ILE A 5 11.09 -6.04 -14.75
N THR A 6 11.53 -6.50 -15.93
CA THR A 6 12.60 -5.84 -16.70
C THR A 6 12.17 -4.46 -17.20
N ASP A 7 10.89 -4.24 -17.55
CA ASP A 7 10.42 -2.91 -17.98
C ASP A 7 10.31 -1.90 -16.82
N LEU A 8 9.95 -2.34 -15.61
CA LEU A 8 9.94 -1.45 -14.42
C LEU A 8 11.36 -1.08 -13.97
N LEU A 9 12.33 -1.97 -14.19
CA LEU A 9 13.76 -1.77 -13.89
C LEU A 9 14.55 -1.13 -15.05
N SER A 10 14.02 -1.12 -16.28
CA SER A 10 14.71 -0.61 -17.48
C SER A 10 14.16 0.72 -18.01
N ALA A 11 13.29 1.39 -17.26
CA ALA A 11 12.92 2.78 -17.53
C ALA A 11 14.16 3.69 -17.36
N ASP A 12 14.87 3.79 -18.47
CA ASP A 12 16.00 4.63 -18.85
C ASP A 12 16.62 5.56 -17.79
N ALA A 13 17.87 5.23 -17.46
CA ALA A 13 18.83 6.10 -16.78
C ALA A 13 19.28 7.33 -17.61
N SER A 14 18.59 7.65 -18.70
CA SER A 14 18.97 8.65 -19.70
C SER A 14 17.99 9.83 -19.81
N THR A 15 17.56 10.39 -18.68
CA THR A 15 17.31 11.84 -18.57
C THR A 15 17.54 12.28 -17.12
N ARG A 16 18.79 12.14 -16.64
CA ARG A 16 19.22 12.81 -15.42
C ARG A 16 19.30 14.32 -15.70
N ALA A 17 18.16 15.01 -15.58
CA ALA A 17 18.18 16.42 -15.22
C ALA A 17 19.11 16.54 -14.00
N ALA A 18 20.08 17.46 -14.07
CA ALA A 18 21.15 17.60 -13.09
C ALA A 18 20.59 17.47 -11.65
N MET A 19 20.93 16.35 -11.01
CA MET A 19 20.54 16.07 -9.64
C MET A 19 21.10 17.22 -8.78
N PRO A 20 20.26 17.95 -8.01
CA PRO A 20 20.78 18.98 -7.13
C PRO A 20 21.80 18.33 -6.17
N PRO A 21 22.87 19.04 -5.78
CA PRO A 21 23.90 18.50 -4.91
C PRO A 21 23.24 17.91 -3.65
N PRO A 22 23.78 16.81 -3.09
CA PRO A 22 23.23 16.20 -1.89
C PRO A 22 23.12 17.26 -0.80
N ILE A 23 21.88 17.60 -0.44
CA ILE A 23 21.59 18.54 0.65
C ILE A 23 22.27 17.98 1.90
N SER A 24 23.17 18.77 2.46
CA SER A 24 23.93 18.51 3.67
C SER A 24 23.04 17.88 4.75
N ARG A 25 23.60 16.93 5.50
CA ARG A 25 22.91 16.02 6.45
C ARG A 25 22.17 16.66 7.63
N GLU A 26 21.94 17.97 7.64
CA GLU A 26 21.26 18.70 8.71
C GLU A 26 20.26 19.72 8.16
N MET A 27 19.08 19.23 7.78
CA MET A 27 17.82 19.98 7.86
C MET A 27 16.70 18.99 7.56
N PHE A 28 15.76 18.81 8.49
CA PHE A 28 14.44 18.37 8.07
C PHE A 28 13.95 19.43 7.07
N PRO A 29 13.64 19.06 5.81
CA PRO A 29 13.12 20.04 4.87
C PRO A 29 11.87 20.71 5.50
N PRO A 30 11.58 21.99 5.17
CA PRO A 30 10.35 22.63 5.60
C PRO A 30 9.17 21.69 5.32
N PRO A 31 8.13 21.65 6.19
CA PRO A 31 7.06 20.67 6.05
C PRO A 31 6.47 20.76 4.65
N LEU A 32 6.63 19.68 3.88
CA LEU A 32 6.11 19.60 2.52
C LEU A 32 4.58 19.78 2.58
N PRO A 33 3.98 20.48 1.60
CA PRO A 33 2.55 20.74 1.61
C PRO A 33 1.78 19.42 1.67
N SER A 34 0.75 19.39 2.52
CA SER A 34 -0.14 18.24 2.65
C SER A 34 -0.97 18.07 1.39
N PHE A 35 -1.12 16.84 0.93
CA PHE A 35 -2.03 16.47 -0.15
C PHE A 35 -2.53 15.06 0.09
N LEU A 36 -3.68 14.73 -0.52
CA LEU A 36 -4.31 13.44 -0.39
C LEU A 36 -4.97 13.05 -1.71
N GLU A 37 -4.52 11.94 -2.29
CA GLU A 37 -5.25 11.20 -3.32
C GLU A 37 -5.80 9.93 -2.65
N SER A 38 -7.09 9.65 -2.78
CA SER A 38 -7.70 8.47 -2.17
C SER A 38 -9.02 8.10 -2.84
N SER A 39 -9.31 6.80 -2.95
CA SER A 39 -10.65 6.30 -3.30
C SER A 39 -11.52 6.01 -2.06
N GLY A 40 -10.89 5.94 -0.89
CA GLY A 40 -11.57 5.67 0.38
C GLY A 40 -12.48 6.80 0.86
N VAL A 41 -13.29 6.48 1.87
CA VAL A 41 -14.23 7.44 2.49
C VAL A 41 -13.47 8.36 3.42
N VAL A 42 -13.41 9.64 3.06
CA VAL A 42 -12.82 10.70 3.89
C VAL A 42 -13.83 11.20 4.91
N SER A 43 -13.42 11.39 6.15
CA SER A 43 -14.22 11.97 7.23
C SER A 43 -13.38 12.88 8.12
N ALA A 44 -14.03 13.70 8.93
CA ALA A 44 -13.40 14.46 10.00
C ALA A 44 -14.18 14.24 11.31
N ASP A 45 -13.46 14.13 12.43
CA ASP A 45 -14.08 14.12 13.75
C ASP A 45 -14.49 15.55 14.19
N PRO A 46 -15.24 15.71 15.31
CA PRO A 46 -15.63 17.04 15.81
C PRO A 46 -14.47 17.96 16.19
N LEU A 47 -13.27 17.41 16.38
CA LEU A 47 -12.04 18.17 16.64
C LEU A 47 -11.31 18.55 15.35
N GLY A 48 -11.89 18.24 14.18
CA GLY A 48 -11.33 18.53 12.86
C GLY A 48 -10.24 17.55 12.43
N ARG A 49 -10.02 16.45 13.15
CA ARG A 49 -9.01 15.44 12.77
C ARG A 49 -9.53 14.63 11.60
N ARG A 50 -8.77 14.62 10.51
CA ARG A 50 -9.15 13.94 9.29
C ARG A 50 -8.84 12.44 9.39
N SER A 51 -9.71 11.61 8.82
CA SER A 51 -9.46 10.19 8.66
C SER A 51 -9.96 9.68 7.31
N VAL A 52 -9.38 8.58 6.85
CA VAL A 52 -9.83 7.83 5.67
C VAL A 52 -10.09 6.40 6.06
N MET A 53 -11.25 5.88 5.66
CA MET A 53 -11.57 4.46 5.73
C MET A 53 -11.41 3.82 4.34
N LEU A 54 -10.53 2.83 4.26
CA LEU A 54 -10.30 2.02 3.07
C LEU A 54 -11.05 0.69 3.16
N ARG A 55 -11.72 0.33 2.08
CA ARG A 55 -12.37 -0.95 1.84
C ARG A 55 -11.49 -1.81 0.91
N PRO A 56 -11.78 -3.11 0.74
CA PRO A 56 -11.18 -3.87 -0.35
C PRO A 56 -11.46 -3.18 -1.70
N GLY A 57 -10.42 -2.96 -2.48
CA GLY A 57 -10.44 -2.16 -3.69
C GLY A 57 -9.95 -0.72 -3.53
N ASP A 58 -9.89 -0.22 -2.29
CA ASP A 58 -9.50 1.16 -2.04
C ASP A 58 -8.00 1.36 -1.93
N TRP A 59 -7.60 2.59 -2.22
CA TRP A 59 -6.23 3.05 -2.13
C TRP A 59 -6.14 4.48 -1.59
N LEU A 60 -4.95 4.82 -1.11
CA LEU A 60 -4.58 6.13 -0.63
C LEU A 60 -3.11 6.41 -0.95
N PHE A 61 -2.81 7.65 -1.32
CA PHE A 61 -1.46 8.19 -1.45
C PHE A 61 -1.44 9.64 -0.98
N GLY A 62 -0.52 10.01 -0.09
CA GLY A 62 -0.47 11.39 0.38
C GLY A 62 0.40 11.61 1.60
N ARG A 63 0.38 12.86 2.09
CA ARG A 63 1.09 13.30 3.28
C ARG A 63 0.27 14.29 4.08
N GLY A 64 0.49 14.34 5.40
CA GLY A 64 -0.13 15.30 6.30
C GLY A 64 -0.69 14.64 7.56
N ASP A 65 -1.41 15.42 8.37
CA ASP A 65 -2.08 14.91 9.56
C ASP A 65 -3.41 14.26 9.17
N LEU A 66 -3.35 12.93 8.99
CA LEU A 66 -4.46 12.09 8.56
C LEU A 66 -4.27 10.67 9.10
N ARG A 67 -5.35 10.10 9.63
CA ARG A 67 -5.42 8.69 10.00
C ARG A 67 -6.03 7.85 8.89
N VAL A 68 -5.36 6.80 8.46
CA VAL A 68 -5.90 5.80 7.52
C VAL A 68 -6.31 4.58 8.31
N THR A 69 -7.49 4.04 8.03
CA THR A 69 -8.01 2.83 8.66
C THR A 69 -8.54 1.88 7.60
N ALA A 70 -8.36 0.59 7.84
CA ALA A 70 -8.95 -0.44 6.99
C ALA A 70 -9.31 -1.66 7.83
N MET A 71 -10.34 -2.39 7.41
CA MET A 71 -10.71 -3.67 7.98
C MET A 71 -10.41 -4.78 6.96
N LEU A 72 -9.62 -5.76 7.35
CA LEU A 72 -9.02 -6.75 6.46
C LEU A 72 -9.38 -8.17 6.89
N GLY A 73 -9.87 -8.94 5.92
CA GLY A 73 -10.02 -10.39 5.99
C GLY A 73 -9.07 -11.05 5.02
N ALA A 74 -9.60 -11.66 3.96
CA ALA A 74 -8.81 -12.25 2.88
C ALA A 74 -8.08 -11.22 1.99
N SER A 75 -8.53 -9.97 1.96
CA SER A 75 -7.78 -8.87 1.34
C SER A 75 -6.45 -8.64 2.07
N VAL A 76 -5.47 -8.14 1.34
CA VAL A 76 -4.18 -7.74 1.90
C VAL A 76 -4.00 -6.25 1.66
N ALA A 77 -3.54 -5.55 2.68
CA ALA A 77 -3.06 -4.18 2.55
C ALA A 77 -1.55 -4.17 2.35
N LEU A 78 -1.10 -3.47 1.30
CA LEU A 78 0.27 -2.99 1.18
C LEU A 78 0.30 -1.61 1.85
N VAL A 79 0.95 -1.49 3.00
CA VAL A 79 1.14 -0.21 3.70
C VAL A 79 2.57 0.23 3.47
N MET A 80 2.75 1.39 2.85
CA MET A 80 4.05 1.92 2.45
C MET A 80 4.28 3.24 3.14
N TRP A 81 5.44 3.38 3.77
CA TRP A 81 5.89 4.61 4.38
C TRP A 81 7.23 5.03 3.82
N ILE A 82 7.37 6.32 3.50
CA ILE A 82 8.59 6.89 2.94
C ILE A 82 9.07 7.99 3.90
N PRO A 83 9.90 7.63 4.91
CA PRO A 83 10.21 8.51 6.04
C PRO A 83 10.80 9.86 5.65
N ARG A 84 11.68 9.85 4.63
CA ARG A 84 12.37 11.05 4.13
C ARG A 84 11.40 12.13 3.66
N TYR A 85 10.27 11.73 3.08
CA TYR A 85 9.28 12.64 2.48
C TYR A 85 7.98 12.76 3.29
N ARG A 86 7.90 12.05 4.43
CA ARG A 86 6.69 11.86 5.23
C ARG A 86 5.47 11.52 4.38
N LEU A 87 5.69 10.62 3.43
CA LEU A 87 4.74 10.27 2.39
C LEU A 87 4.30 8.83 2.64
N GLY A 88 2.99 8.62 2.64
CA GLY A 88 2.41 7.30 2.86
C GLY A 88 1.54 6.87 1.70
N ALA A 89 1.49 5.56 1.49
CA ALA A 89 0.58 4.93 0.56
C ALA A 89 -0.03 3.69 1.17
N VAL A 90 -1.30 3.44 0.89
CA VAL A 90 -1.98 2.21 1.31
C VAL A 90 -2.82 1.72 0.15
N CYS A 91 -2.71 0.44 -0.21
CA CYS A 91 -3.61 -0.21 -1.16
C CYS A 91 -4.17 -1.49 -0.54
N CYS A 92 -5.49 -1.61 -0.49
CA CYS A 92 -6.20 -2.76 0.06
C CYS A 92 -6.75 -3.62 -1.08
N TYR A 93 -5.97 -4.56 -1.60
CA TYR A 93 -6.41 -5.38 -2.74
C TYR A 93 -7.10 -6.67 -2.30
N ALA A 94 -7.98 -7.17 -3.17
CA ALA A 94 -8.72 -8.42 -2.93
C ALA A 94 -8.29 -9.56 -3.86
N HIS A 95 -7.64 -9.24 -4.97
CA HIS A 95 -7.20 -10.21 -5.98
C HIS A 95 -5.75 -9.95 -6.39
N PRO A 96 -4.94 -10.99 -6.67
CA PRO A 96 -3.55 -10.80 -7.07
C PRO A 96 -3.42 -10.12 -8.45
N GLN A 97 -4.25 -10.53 -9.39
CA GLN A 97 -4.18 -10.11 -10.79
C GLN A 97 -5.56 -10.05 -11.41
N ARG A 98 -5.72 -9.22 -12.43
CA ARG A 98 -6.93 -9.15 -13.24
C ARG A 98 -7.13 -10.44 -14.05
N PRO A 99 -8.36 -10.95 -14.19
CA PRO A 99 -8.63 -12.08 -15.08
C PRO A 99 -8.27 -11.74 -16.53
N ALA A 100 -7.68 -12.70 -17.25
CA ALA A 100 -7.35 -12.55 -18.66
C ALA A 100 -8.61 -12.22 -19.48
N GLY A 101 -8.51 -11.29 -20.42
CA GLY A 101 -9.61 -10.87 -21.29
C GLY A 101 -10.59 -9.87 -20.68
N VAL A 102 -10.43 -9.48 -19.41
CA VAL A 102 -11.17 -8.36 -18.82
C VAL A 102 -10.37 -7.07 -19.03
N TYR A 103 -10.90 -6.16 -19.84
CA TYR A 103 -10.30 -4.84 -20.10
C TYR A 103 -11.18 -3.73 -19.49
N GLY A 104 -10.58 -2.81 -18.73
CA GLY A 104 -11.20 -1.63 -18.10
C GLY A 104 -11.03 -1.59 -16.58
N LEU A 105 -10.70 -0.50 -15.89
CA LEU A 105 -10.73 0.93 -16.22
C LEU A 105 -9.31 1.51 -16.20
N GLU A 106 -9.07 2.48 -17.08
CA GLU A 106 -8.06 3.51 -16.87
C GLU A 106 -8.28 4.12 -15.48
N GLY A 107 -7.31 3.99 -14.56
CA GLY A 107 -7.41 4.64 -13.24
C GLY A 107 -6.89 3.90 -12.02
N GLY A 108 -6.28 2.71 -12.15
CA GLY A 108 -5.68 2.03 -10.99
C GLY A 108 -6.74 1.54 -9.99
N SER A 109 -7.52 0.53 -10.40
CA SER A 109 -8.41 -0.14 -9.45
C SER A 109 -7.55 -0.80 -8.37
N GLY A 110 -7.69 -0.38 -7.12
CA GLY A 110 -7.00 -0.99 -5.99
C GLY A 110 -7.47 -2.42 -5.70
N LEU A 111 -8.42 -2.96 -6.49
CA LEU A 111 -8.97 -4.30 -6.33
C LEU A 111 -7.96 -5.39 -6.71
N TYR A 112 -7.11 -5.12 -7.71
CA TYR A 112 -6.07 -6.02 -8.18
C TYR A 112 -4.69 -5.53 -7.75
N ALA A 113 -3.87 -6.43 -7.25
CA ALA A 113 -2.58 -6.07 -6.67
C ALA A 113 -1.60 -5.53 -7.72
N ASP A 114 -1.57 -6.12 -8.91
CA ASP A 114 -0.79 -5.66 -10.06
C ASP A 114 -1.15 -4.24 -10.51
N ASP A 115 -2.44 -3.93 -10.62
CA ASP A 115 -2.94 -2.58 -10.92
C ASP A 115 -2.55 -1.59 -9.82
N ALA A 116 -2.68 -1.99 -8.55
CA ALA A 116 -2.36 -1.16 -7.40
C ALA A 116 -0.87 -0.80 -7.33
N VAL A 117 0.03 -1.76 -7.48
CA VAL A 117 1.48 -1.50 -7.41
C VAL A 117 1.98 -0.71 -8.62
N ARG A 118 1.37 -0.88 -9.81
CA ARG A 118 1.67 -0.05 -10.97
C ARG A 118 1.25 1.40 -10.72
N TRP A 119 0.02 1.60 -10.25
CA TRP A 119 -0.48 2.93 -9.88
C TRP A 119 0.42 3.60 -8.84
N LEU A 120 0.83 2.86 -7.80
CA LEU A 120 1.75 3.35 -6.77
C LEU A 120 3.12 3.71 -7.34
N GLY A 121 3.69 2.88 -8.21
CA GLY A 121 4.99 3.15 -8.85
C GLY A 121 4.97 4.46 -9.63
N GLU A 122 3.90 4.74 -10.37
CA GLU A 122 3.72 6.04 -11.06
C GLU A 122 3.71 7.22 -10.07
N ARG A 123 3.17 7.05 -8.86
CA ARG A 123 3.06 8.10 -7.82
C ARG A 123 4.39 8.31 -7.10
N LEU A 124 5.13 7.24 -6.82
CA LEU A 124 6.50 7.28 -6.30
C LEU A 124 7.40 8.06 -7.27
N LEU A 125 7.37 7.70 -8.55
CA LEU A 125 8.15 8.38 -9.58
C LEU A 125 7.85 9.88 -9.66
N ARG A 126 6.56 10.26 -9.68
CA ARG A 126 6.16 11.69 -9.66
C ARG A 126 6.55 12.44 -8.39
N SER A 127 6.79 11.70 -7.29
CA SER A 127 7.25 12.25 -6.02
C SER A 127 8.78 12.21 -5.87
N ALA A 128 9.51 11.85 -6.94
CA ALA A 128 10.95 11.63 -6.91
C ALA A 128 11.41 10.67 -5.80
N CYS A 129 10.60 9.63 -5.58
CA CYS A 129 10.87 8.53 -4.65
C CYS A 129 11.11 7.25 -5.46
N ASP A 130 11.96 6.37 -4.96
CA ASP A 130 12.15 5.02 -5.49
C ASP A 130 11.51 3.96 -4.58
N TRP A 131 11.31 2.75 -5.09
CA TRP A 131 10.93 1.60 -4.30
C TRP A 131 11.93 1.31 -3.17
N SER A 132 13.21 1.63 -3.35
CA SER A 132 14.22 1.52 -2.28
C SER A 132 14.02 2.48 -1.10
N ASP A 133 13.23 3.55 -1.28
CA ASP A 133 12.89 4.49 -0.21
C ASP A 133 11.70 4.00 0.65
N VAL A 134 11.04 2.91 0.24
CA VAL A 134 9.80 2.42 0.82
C VAL A 134 10.06 1.48 1.99
N SER A 135 9.51 1.84 3.14
CA SER A 135 9.29 0.94 4.28
C SER A 135 7.95 0.24 4.09
N LEU A 136 7.96 -1.06 3.78
CA LEU A 136 6.76 -1.85 3.50
C LEU A 136 6.27 -2.62 4.72
N SER A 137 4.96 -2.58 4.95
CA SER A 137 4.24 -3.44 5.89
C SER A 137 3.12 -4.20 5.17
N LEU A 138 2.92 -5.47 5.55
CA LEU A 138 1.85 -6.32 5.03
C LEU A 138 0.84 -6.62 6.13
N VAL A 139 -0.45 -6.43 5.85
CA VAL A 139 -1.52 -6.71 6.81
C VAL A 139 -2.67 -7.44 6.11
N GLY A 140 -3.27 -8.44 6.76
CA GLY A 140 -4.48 -9.14 6.25
C GLY A 140 -4.22 -10.55 5.72
N GLY A 141 -4.88 -10.95 4.64
CA GLY A 141 -4.70 -12.29 4.06
C GLY A 141 -5.22 -13.44 4.94
N ALA A 142 -6.20 -13.17 5.79
CA ALA A 142 -6.88 -14.20 6.57
C ALA A 142 -7.63 -15.18 5.64
N HIS A 143 -7.70 -16.45 6.03
CA HIS A 143 -8.35 -17.49 5.26
C HIS A 143 -9.38 -18.26 6.09
N GLN A 144 -10.42 -18.76 5.43
CA GLN A 144 -11.31 -19.78 5.96
C GLN A 144 -10.68 -21.17 5.70
N GLN A 145 -11.17 -22.23 6.36
CA GLN A 145 -10.55 -23.57 6.21
C GLN A 145 -10.49 -24.06 4.76
N ASP A 146 -11.50 -23.71 3.96
CA ASP A 146 -11.60 -24.14 2.56
C ASP A 146 -11.23 -23.03 1.56
N GLY A 147 -10.82 -21.86 2.05
CA GLY A 147 -10.65 -20.66 1.24
C GLY A 147 -9.20 -20.25 1.04
N CYS A 148 -8.64 -20.46 -0.14
CA CYS A 148 -7.26 -20.04 -0.46
C CYS A 148 -7.11 -18.59 -0.91
N ALA A 149 -8.16 -17.76 -0.85
CA ALA A 149 -8.09 -16.36 -1.31
C ALA A 149 -7.06 -15.52 -0.54
N GLY A 150 -7.10 -15.57 0.79
CA GLY A 150 -6.15 -14.84 1.65
C GLY A 150 -4.72 -15.31 1.44
N GLU A 151 -4.50 -16.62 1.33
CA GLU A 151 -3.19 -17.20 1.07
C GLU A 151 -2.63 -16.82 -0.30
N ARG A 152 -3.46 -16.85 -1.35
CA ARG A 152 -3.06 -16.42 -2.71
C ARG A 152 -2.68 -14.95 -2.74
N ASN A 153 -3.45 -14.10 -2.06
CA ASN A 153 -3.14 -12.68 -1.94
C ASN A 153 -1.80 -12.50 -1.23
N LEU A 154 -1.64 -13.09 -0.05
CA LEU A 154 -0.40 -13.00 0.72
C LEU A 154 0.82 -13.47 -0.07
N ARG A 155 0.73 -14.64 -0.72
CA ARG A 155 1.82 -15.19 -1.55
C ARG A 155 2.21 -14.23 -2.66
N TRP A 156 1.24 -13.58 -3.30
CA TRP A 156 1.51 -12.58 -4.31
C TRP A 156 2.25 -11.38 -3.74
N ALA A 157 1.80 -10.81 -2.61
CA ALA A 157 2.46 -9.66 -1.98
C ALA A 157 3.91 -9.98 -1.58
N GLN A 158 4.15 -11.16 -1.01
CA GLN A 158 5.50 -11.59 -0.62
C GLN A 158 6.40 -11.80 -1.86
N SER A 159 5.87 -12.39 -2.92
CA SER A 159 6.61 -12.59 -4.18
C SER A 159 6.94 -11.25 -4.83
N TRP A 160 5.99 -10.31 -4.83
CA TRP A 160 6.18 -8.96 -5.34
C TRP A 160 7.23 -8.18 -4.54
N ALA A 161 7.15 -8.19 -3.21
CA ALA A 161 8.13 -7.54 -2.34
C ALA A 161 9.55 -8.12 -2.55
N SER A 162 9.65 -9.46 -2.63
CA SER A 162 10.91 -10.15 -2.92
C SER A 162 11.49 -9.77 -4.28
N SER A 163 10.64 -9.58 -5.31
CA SER A 163 11.09 -9.18 -6.65
C SER A 163 11.67 -7.76 -6.70
N LEU A 164 11.29 -6.90 -5.74
CA LEU A 164 11.84 -5.56 -5.56
C LEU A 164 12.97 -5.53 -4.51
N GLN A 165 13.35 -6.68 -3.95
CA GLN A 165 14.32 -6.78 -2.85
C GLN A 165 13.91 -5.95 -1.63
N ILE A 166 12.60 -5.79 -1.41
CA ILE A 166 12.04 -5.12 -0.23
C ILE A 166 11.67 -6.19 0.79
N GLU A 167 12.31 -6.16 1.95
CA GLU A 167 11.91 -6.96 3.10
C GLU A 167 10.84 -6.20 3.90
N PRO A 168 9.60 -6.72 4.04
CA PRO A 168 8.59 -6.04 4.83
C PRO A 168 8.99 -5.98 6.31
N HIS A 169 9.05 -4.78 6.88
CA HIS A 169 9.50 -4.58 8.26
C HIS A 169 8.45 -4.99 9.31
N GLN A 170 7.18 -5.09 8.91
CA GLN A 170 6.08 -5.59 9.75
C GLN A 170 5.13 -6.42 8.90
N GLN A 171 4.82 -7.63 9.38
CA GLN A 171 3.89 -8.54 8.71
C GLN A 171 2.90 -9.10 9.75
N GLU A 172 1.64 -8.68 9.65
CA GLU A 172 0.53 -9.23 10.45
C GLU A 172 -0.48 -9.85 9.48
N VAL A 173 -0.17 -11.07 9.06
CA VAL A 173 -0.79 -11.70 7.90
C VAL A 173 -1.24 -13.14 8.15
N GLY A 174 -2.09 -13.67 7.29
CA GLY A 174 -2.53 -15.08 7.34
C GLY A 174 -3.50 -15.37 8.49
N GLY A 175 -3.53 -16.61 8.97
CA GLY A 175 -4.44 -17.04 10.03
C GLY A 175 -5.93 -16.87 9.69
N ARG A 176 -6.78 -16.77 10.73
CA ARG A 176 -8.24 -16.72 10.60
C ARG A 176 -8.88 -15.46 11.18
N ASP A 177 -8.07 -14.60 11.79
CA ASP A 177 -8.55 -13.42 12.49
C ASP A 177 -8.67 -12.23 11.52
N LEU A 178 -9.77 -11.50 11.65
CA LEU A 178 -9.91 -10.21 10.98
C LEU A 178 -8.95 -9.20 11.61
N ARG A 179 -8.48 -8.24 10.81
CA ARG A 179 -7.51 -7.24 11.26
C ARG A 179 -7.99 -5.85 10.93
N LYS A 180 -8.01 -4.97 11.92
CA LYS A 180 -8.15 -3.54 11.71
C LYS A 180 -6.76 -2.92 11.75
N LEU A 181 -6.37 -2.25 10.66
CA LEU A 181 -5.18 -1.40 10.67
C LEU A 181 -5.57 0.05 10.95
N SER A 182 -4.66 0.77 11.60
CA SER A 182 -4.67 2.22 11.78
C SER A 182 -3.27 2.75 11.49
N PHE A 183 -3.14 3.53 10.43
CA PHE A 183 -1.88 4.09 9.94
C PHE A 183 -1.92 5.62 10.00
N GLN A 184 -0.90 6.23 10.59
CA GLN A 184 -0.81 7.69 10.71
C GLN A 184 0.15 8.25 9.66
N LEU A 185 -0.33 9.13 8.78
CA LEU A 185 0.51 9.74 7.74
C LEU A 185 1.52 10.77 8.28
N VAL A 186 1.37 11.22 9.52
CA VAL A 186 2.25 12.24 10.09
C VAL A 186 3.64 11.69 10.42
N ASP A 187 3.72 10.42 10.79
CA ASP A 187 4.94 9.77 11.29
C ASP A 187 5.15 8.33 10.78
N GLY A 188 4.17 7.76 10.07
CA GLY A 188 4.22 6.39 9.59
C GLY A 188 3.90 5.34 10.64
N SER A 189 3.39 5.72 11.81
CA SER A 189 3.02 4.76 12.85
C SER A 189 1.87 3.87 12.38
N LEU A 190 2.05 2.55 12.51
CA LEU A 190 1.10 1.52 12.14
C LEU A 190 0.70 0.72 13.37
N THR A 191 -0.60 0.70 13.68
CA THR A 191 -1.18 -0.14 14.73
C THR A 191 -2.16 -1.12 14.12
N ILE A 192 -2.12 -2.36 14.59
CA ILE A 192 -2.95 -3.45 14.07
C ILE A 192 -3.67 -4.07 15.26
N THR A 193 -5.00 -4.15 15.15
CA THR A 193 -5.86 -4.76 16.16
C THR A 193 -6.56 -5.96 15.54
N HIS A 194 -6.45 -7.11 16.21
CA HIS A 194 -7.16 -8.31 15.83
C HIS A 194 -8.64 -8.19 16.26
N GLY A 195 -9.54 -8.39 15.30
CA GLY A 195 -10.99 -8.38 15.49
C GLY A 195 -11.58 -9.79 15.66
N GLY A 196 -12.87 -9.93 15.35
CA GLY A 196 -13.55 -11.24 15.37
C GLY A 196 -12.93 -12.26 14.41
N ARG A 197 -13.17 -13.54 14.67
CA ARG A 197 -12.72 -14.65 13.82
C ARG A 197 -13.61 -14.80 12.60
N LEU A 198 -13.01 -15.12 11.44
CA LEU A 198 -13.77 -15.64 10.30
C LEU A 198 -14.37 -16.99 10.72
N GLY A 199 -15.70 -17.01 10.88
CA GLY A 199 -16.44 -18.22 11.22
C GLY A 199 -16.19 -19.35 10.22
N SER A 200 -16.20 -20.58 10.70
CA SER A 200 -16.53 -21.75 9.89
C SER A 200 -17.96 -21.57 9.39
N ALA A 201 -18.22 -21.82 8.11
CA ALA A 201 -19.59 -22.08 7.68
C ALA A 201 -20.06 -23.28 8.52
N GLU A 202 -21.01 -23.06 9.42
CA GLU A 202 -21.70 -24.16 10.06
C GLU A 202 -22.42 -24.93 8.94
N MET A 203 -21.96 -26.17 8.69
CA MET A 203 -22.65 -27.14 7.85
C MET A 203 -23.71 -27.85 8.69
#